data_AF-A0A0Q5J6D0-F1
#
_entry.id   AF-A0A0Q5J6D0-F1
#
_cell.length_a   1.000
_cell.length_b   1.000
_cell.length_c   1.000
_cell.angle_alpha   90.00
_cell.angle_beta   90.00
_cell.angle_gamma   90.00
#
_symmetry.space_group_name_H-M   'P 1'
#
loop_
_entity.id
_entity.type
_entity.pdbx_description
1 polymer ?
#
loop_
_entity_poly.entity_id
_entity_poly.type
_entity_poly.pdbx_seq_one_letter_code
_entity_poly.pdbx_strand_id
1 'polypeptide(L)'
;MTSRSHDTLILSLLAVLMAATRINHFAPVPDASWAVFFIGGFHLAARSKLAFPLLMGLAVAVDWLVITQQGMSFWQHYCVSPAYWCLIPAYFALWAGGVWLRRHYHGAQWTALVALVPALLIAVALCQLIAQGSFYWISASVSEPTLAGWFKNYSDWLWPYLRSAALYVAAAAVIQVVAERLAAPHRQRQAG
;
A
#
# COMPACT_ATOMS: atom_id res chain seq x y z
N MET A 1 16.23 0.80 -17.58
CA MET A 1 16.58 0.92 -16.15
C MET A 1 16.27 2.35 -15.72
N THR A 2 15.39 2.56 -14.75
CA THR A 2 15.17 3.90 -14.18
C THR A 2 16.46 4.35 -13.49
N SER A 3 16.75 5.65 -13.52
CA SER A 3 17.93 6.18 -12.82
C SER A 3 17.81 5.91 -11.32
N ARG A 4 18.91 5.58 -10.65
CA ARG A 4 18.97 5.39 -9.20
C ARG A 4 18.41 6.60 -8.43
N SER A 5 18.56 7.80 -8.97
CA SER A 5 18.01 9.04 -8.39
C SER A 5 16.48 9.08 -8.47
N HIS A 6 15.89 8.57 -9.55
CA HIS A 6 14.44 8.51 -9.74
C HIS A 6 13.78 7.53 -8.75
N ASP A 7 14.35 6.34 -8.58
CA ASP A 7 13.85 5.36 -7.60
C ASP A 7 13.94 5.90 -6.17
N THR A 8 15.00 6.66 -5.86
CA THR A 8 15.17 7.29 -4.54
C THR A 8 14.11 8.36 -4.31
N LEU A 9 13.84 9.21 -5.32
CA LEU A 9 12.78 10.21 -5.25
C LEU A 9 11.41 9.56 -5.01
N ILE A 10 11.06 8.51 -5.76
CA ILE A 10 9.80 7.79 -5.57
C ILE A 10 9.69 7.22 -4.16
N LEU A 11 10.75 6.57 -3.66
CA LEU A 11 10.77 6.04 -2.31
C LEU A 11 10.55 7.14 -1.26
N SER A 12 11.21 8.30 -1.42
CA SER A 12 11.04 9.44 -0.52
C SER A 12 9.62 10.00 -0.56
N LEU A 13 9.02 10.16 -1.75
CA LEU A 13 7.64 10.63 -1.89
C LEU A 13 6.63 9.67 -1.25
N LEU A 14 6.82 8.36 -1.47
CA LEU A 14 5.99 7.33 -0.86
C LEU A 14 6.14 7.30 0.68
N ALA A 15 7.37 7.45 1.19
CA ALA A 15 7.63 7.53 2.62
C ALA A 15 6.94 8.74 3.27
N VAL A 16 7.07 9.93 2.67
CA VAL A 16 6.40 11.15 3.16
C VAL A 16 4.88 11.00 3.11
N LEU A 17 4.32 10.48 2.03
CA LEU A 17 2.88 10.26 1.90
C LEU A 17 2.36 9.30 2.98
N MET A 18 3.06 8.19 3.22
CA MET A 18 2.69 7.23 4.25
C MET A 18 2.76 7.86 5.64
N ALA A 19 3.88 8.53 5.97
CA ALA A 19 4.02 9.17 7.28
C ALA A 19 2.93 10.24 7.51
N ALA A 20 2.65 11.08 6.53
CA ALA A 20 1.65 12.16 6.66
C ALA A 20 0.22 11.64 6.87
N THR A 21 -0.14 10.51 6.27
CA THR A 21 -1.51 9.97 6.30
C THR A 21 -1.73 8.94 7.40
N ARG A 22 -0.69 8.18 7.77
CA ARG A 22 -0.77 7.13 8.79
C ARG A 22 -0.80 7.66 10.23
N ILE A 23 -0.26 8.87 10.47
CA ILE A 23 -0.36 9.53 11.79
C ILE A 23 -1.84 9.84 12.14
N ASN A 24 -2.76 9.79 11.17
CA ASN A 24 -4.19 10.08 11.32
C ASN A 24 -4.48 11.45 11.97
N HIS A 25 -3.53 12.38 11.89
CA HIS A 25 -3.66 13.74 12.43
C HIS A 25 -4.64 14.58 11.59
N PHE A 26 -4.73 14.29 10.30
CA PHE A 26 -5.64 14.92 9.37
C PHE A 26 -6.87 14.01 9.17
N ALA A 27 -7.84 14.09 10.08
CA ALA A 27 -9.04 13.26 10.07
C ALA A 27 -9.79 13.10 8.73
N PRO A 28 -9.81 14.07 7.78
CA PRO A 28 -10.47 13.85 6.49
C PRO A 28 -9.61 13.10 5.45
N VAL A 29 -8.31 12.92 5.68
CA VAL A 29 -7.39 12.29 4.71
C VAL A 29 -7.23 10.81 5.05
N PRO A 30 -7.68 9.88 4.19
CA PRO A 30 -7.57 8.47 4.48
C PRO A 30 -6.12 7.99 4.42
N ASP A 31 -5.78 6.99 5.22
CA ASP A 31 -4.44 6.37 5.23
C ASP A 31 -4.08 5.82 3.84
N ALA A 32 -2.92 6.23 3.32
CA ALA A 32 -2.39 5.85 2.02
C ALA A 32 -1.54 4.56 2.05
N SER A 33 -1.28 3.97 3.22
CA SER A 33 -0.32 2.88 3.42
C SER A 33 -0.50 1.73 2.41
N TRP A 34 -1.74 1.28 2.19
CA TRP A 34 -1.98 0.16 1.27
C TRP A 34 -1.64 0.51 -0.19
N ALA A 35 -2.00 1.73 -0.61
CA ALA A 35 -1.63 2.23 -1.92
C ALA A 35 -0.10 2.40 -2.02
N VAL A 36 0.56 2.88 -0.97
CA VAL A 36 2.02 3.05 -0.93
C VAL A 36 2.75 1.74 -1.19
N PHE A 37 2.31 0.63 -0.57
CA PHE A 37 2.92 -0.68 -0.83
C PHE A 37 2.65 -1.18 -2.25
N PHE A 38 1.44 -0.99 -2.79
CA PHE A 38 1.11 -1.38 -4.17
C PHE A 38 1.90 -0.55 -5.21
N ILE A 39 1.90 0.78 -5.08
CA ILE A 39 2.62 1.72 -5.94
C ILE A 39 4.14 1.48 -5.83
N GLY A 40 4.63 1.25 -4.61
CA GLY A 40 6.02 0.87 -4.35
C GLY A 40 6.40 -0.41 -5.08
N GLY A 41 5.57 -1.45 -5.00
CA GLY A 41 5.76 -2.68 -5.77
C GLY A 41 5.85 -2.45 -7.27
N PHE A 42 5.05 -1.51 -7.81
CA PHE A 42 5.07 -1.16 -9.23
C PHE A 42 6.34 -0.40 -9.64
N HIS A 43 6.66 0.71 -8.96
CA HIS A 43 7.77 1.58 -9.36
C HIS A 43 9.15 1.08 -8.91
N LEU A 44 9.22 0.42 -7.75
CA LEU A 44 10.46 0.02 -7.09
C LEU A 44 10.69 -1.50 -7.18
N ALA A 45 10.05 -2.19 -8.14
CA ALA A 45 10.14 -3.64 -8.31
C ALA A 45 11.60 -4.17 -8.30
N ALA A 46 12.51 -3.47 -9.00
CA ALA A 46 13.93 -3.83 -9.06
C ALA A 46 14.67 -3.69 -7.73
N ARG A 47 14.12 -2.91 -6.80
CA ARG A 47 14.67 -2.59 -5.48
C ARG A 47 13.83 -3.14 -4.32
N SER A 48 12.97 -4.11 -4.59
CA SER A 48 12.06 -4.69 -3.60
C SER A 48 12.74 -5.10 -2.30
N LYS A 49 13.94 -5.72 -2.38
CA LYS A 49 14.72 -6.16 -1.21
C LYS A 49 15.13 -5.04 -0.26
N LEU A 50 15.15 -3.79 -0.73
CA LEU A 50 15.49 -2.61 0.07
C LEU A 50 14.25 -1.76 0.36
N ALA A 51 13.47 -1.44 -0.68
CA ALA A 51 12.37 -0.50 -0.56
C ALA A 51 11.21 -1.04 0.30
N PHE A 52 10.89 -2.33 0.19
CA PHE A 52 9.82 -2.93 0.99
C PHE A 52 10.15 -2.93 2.50
N PRO A 53 11.33 -3.43 2.95
CA PRO A 53 11.68 -3.35 4.38
C PRO A 53 11.77 -1.93 4.92
N LEU A 54 12.22 -0.96 4.12
CA LEU A 54 12.27 0.44 4.56
C LEU A 54 10.88 1.03 4.80
N LEU A 55 9.94 0.82 3.87
CA LEU A 55 8.56 1.25 4.04
C LEU A 55 7.87 0.49 5.17
N MET A 56 8.14 -0.81 5.34
CA MET A 56 7.61 -1.58 6.47
C MET A 56 8.14 -1.04 7.81
N GLY A 57 9.44 -0.78 7.91
CA GLY A 57 10.05 -0.19 9.09
C GLY A 57 9.47 1.19 9.40
N LEU A 58 9.23 2.02 8.38
CA LEU A 58 8.59 3.30 8.55
C LEU A 58 7.13 3.17 9.05
N ALA A 59 6.36 2.22 8.54
CA ALA A 59 5.00 1.97 9.01
C ALA A 59 4.98 1.62 10.51
N VAL A 60 5.88 0.73 10.95
CA VAL A 60 6.03 0.36 12.36
C VAL A 60 6.50 1.55 13.21
N ALA A 61 7.46 2.34 12.71
CA ALA A 61 7.95 3.52 13.42
C ALA A 61 6.87 4.59 13.63
N VAL A 62 6.01 4.81 12.62
CA VAL A 62 4.88 5.72 12.72
C VAL A 62 3.85 5.20 13.73
N ASP A 63 3.49 3.92 13.67
CA ASP A 63 2.56 3.33 14.65
C ASP A 63 3.09 3.46 16.07
N TRP A 64 4.38 3.18 16.28
CA TRP A 64 5.04 3.34 17.56
C TRP A 64 5.02 4.78 18.06
N LEU A 65 5.32 5.76 17.20
CA LEU A 65 5.27 7.17 17.55
C LEU A 65 3.85 7.62 17.94
N VAL A 66 2.84 7.23 17.15
CA VAL A 66 1.44 7.62 17.41
C VAL A 66 0.95 7.03 18.72
N ILE A 67 1.23 5.76 18.99
CA ILE A 67 0.80 5.08 20.22
C ILE A 67 1.51 5.66 21.45
N THR A 68 2.83 5.92 21.35
CA THR A 68 3.59 6.49 22.47
C THR A 68 3.16 7.93 22.78
N GLN A 69 2.78 8.72 21.78
CA GLN A 69 2.21 10.05 21.98
C GLN A 69 0.84 10.04 22.70
N GLN A 70 0.12 8.91 22.68
CA GLN A 70 -1.10 8.72 23.45
C GLN A 70 -0.83 8.31 24.92
N GLY A 71 0.43 8.23 25.34
CA GLY A 71 0.82 7.85 26.70
C GLY A 71 0.77 6.34 26.98
N MET A 72 0.58 5.50 25.94
CA MET A 72 0.55 4.04 26.05
C MET A 72 1.86 3.42 25.56
N SER A 73 2.24 2.26 26.09
CA SER A 73 3.29 1.46 25.45
C SER A 73 2.74 0.74 24.21
N PHE A 74 3.60 0.48 23.23
CA PHE A 74 3.21 -0.09 21.93
C PHE A 74 2.33 -1.34 22.04
N TRP A 75 2.73 -2.29 22.89
CA TRP A 75 2.04 -3.57 23.08
C TRP A 75 0.79 -3.49 23.97
N GLN A 76 0.46 -2.32 24.51
CA GLN A 76 -0.76 -2.10 25.28
C GLN A 76 -1.90 -1.53 24.44
N HIS A 77 -1.61 -1.03 23.23
CA HIS A 77 -2.64 -0.49 22.35
C HIS A 77 -3.49 -1.63 21.76
N TYR A 78 -4.83 -1.45 21.70
CA TYR A 78 -5.75 -2.51 21.27
C TYR A 78 -5.55 -2.98 19.82
N CYS A 79 -4.93 -2.17 18.97
CA CYS A 79 -4.53 -2.54 17.60
C CYS A 79 -3.27 -3.40 17.53
N VAL A 80 -2.52 -3.53 18.61
CA VAL A 80 -1.24 -4.24 18.65
C VAL A 80 -1.44 -5.54 19.44
N SER A 81 -1.38 -6.65 18.73
CA SER A 81 -1.45 -8.01 19.27
C SER A 81 -0.38 -8.87 18.58
N PRO A 82 -0.21 -10.15 18.93
CA PRO A 82 0.69 -11.03 18.17
C PRO A 82 0.38 -11.07 16.66
N ALA A 83 -0.86 -10.78 16.26
CA ALA A 83 -1.26 -10.64 14.85
C ALA A 83 -0.57 -9.49 14.12
N TYR A 84 0.00 -8.51 14.82
CA TYR A 84 0.68 -7.37 14.20
C TYR A 84 1.83 -7.80 13.28
N TRP A 85 2.49 -8.93 13.58
CA TRP A 85 3.50 -9.54 12.69
C TRP A 85 2.96 -9.96 11.32
N CYS A 86 1.66 -10.30 11.24
CA CYS A 86 1.00 -10.66 9.98
C CYS A 86 0.81 -9.46 9.04
N LEU A 87 1.08 -8.23 9.48
CA LEU A 87 1.12 -7.07 8.58
C LEU A 87 2.24 -7.20 7.53
N ILE A 88 3.35 -7.87 7.84
CA ILE A 88 4.45 -8.09 6.88
C ILE A 88 3.93 -8.85 5.65
N PRO A 89 3.37 -10.08 5.77
CA PRO A 89 2.82 -10.79 4.61
C PRO A 89 1.61 -10.08 3.98
N ALA A 90 0.78 -9.38 4.76
CA ALA A 90 -0.35 -8.62 4.22
C ALA A 90 0.11 -7.49 3.28
N TYR A 91 1.05 -6.67 3.72
CA TYR A 91 1.59 -5.57 2.92
C TYR A 91 2.47 -6.09 1.77
N PHE A 92 3.11 -7.25 1.95
CA PHE A 92 3.81 -7.91 0.86
C PHE A 92 2.87 -8.38 -0.24
N ALA A 93 1.62 -8.77 0.06
CA ALA A 93 0.63 -9.08 -0.97
C ALA A 93 0.32 -7.88 -1.87
N LEU A 94 0.20 -6.68 -1.29
CA LEU A 94 0.08 -5.42 -2.04
C LEU A 94 1.30 -5.15 -2.91
N TRP A 95 2.50 -5.30 -2.32
CA TRP A 95 3.76 -5.13 -3.04
C TRP A 95 3.87 -6.09 -4.23
N ALA A 96 3.55 -7.37 -4.01
CA ALA A 96 3.57 -8.40 -5.04
C ALA A 96 2.58 -8.11 -6.18
N GLY A 97 1.39 -7.59 -5.86
CA GLY A 97 0.42 -7.11 -6.85
C GLY A 97 0.99 -5.99 -7.73
N GLY A 98 1.67 -5.01 -7.12
CA GLY A 98 2.37 -3.95 -7.84
C GLY A 98 3.51 -4.47 -8.73
N VAL A 99 4.33 -5.38 -8.21
CA VAL A 99 5.41 -6.03 -8.97
C VAL A 99 4.86 -6.82 -10.16
N TRP A 100 3.76 -7.55 -9.96
CA TRP A 100 3.09 -8.27 -11.03
C TRP A 100 2.57 -7.32 -12.10
N LEU A 101 1.92 -6.23 -11.71
CA LEU A 101 1.46 -5.20 -12.65
C LEU A 101 2.63 -4.61 -13.45
N ARG A 102 3.76 -4.32 -12.79
CA ARG A 102 4.96 -3.78 -13.45
C ARG A 102 5.50 -4.70 -14.53
N ARG A 103 5.45 -6.03 -14.32
CA ARG A 103 5.92 -7.02 -15.30
C ARG A 103 5.05 -7.07 -16.56
N HIS A 104 3.76 -6.76 -16.43
CA HIS A 104 2.80 -6.75 -17.53
C HIS A 104 2.55 -5.34 -18.10
N TYR A 105 3.29 -4.34 -17.63
CA TYR A 105 3.12 -2.95 -18.04
C TYR A 105 4.00 -2.61 -19.24
N HIS A 106 3.34 -2.33 -20.36
CA HIS A 106 4.00 -1.95 -21.63
C HIS A 106 3.72 -0.49 -22.05
N GLY A 107 3.30 0.35 -21.11
CA GLY A 107 2.98 1.77 -21.33
C GLY A 107 1.54 2.13 -20.95
N ALA A 108 1.27 3.44 -20.94
CA ALA A 108 -0.02 4.04 -20.58
C ALA A 108 -1.10 3.84 -21.65
N GLN A 109 -1.53 2.59 -21.81
CA GLN A 109 -2.58 2.13 -22.73
C GLN A 109 -3.72 1.42 -21.99
N TRP A 110 -4.86 1.23 -22.66
CA TRP A 110 -6.04 0.57 -22.08
C TRP A 110 -5.76 -0.80 -21.47
N THR A 111 -4.84 -1.58 -22.05
CA THR A 111 -4.45 -2.90 -21.52
C THR A 111 -3.79 -2.80 -20.15
N ALA A 112 -3.16 -1.68 -19.80
CA ALA A 112 -2.62 -1.45 -18.45
C ALA A 112 -3.72 -1.30 -17.41
N LEU A 113 -4.87 -0.71 -17.76
CA LEU A 113 -6.03 -0.64 -16.87
C LEU A 113 -6.64 -2.02 -16.64
N VAL A 114 -6.72 -2.84 -17.69
CA VAL A 114 -7.20 -4.23 -17.61
C VAL A 114 -6.32 -5.08 -16.69
N ALA A 115 -5.01 -4.82 -16.62
CA ALA A 115 -4.13 -5.46 -15.66
C ALA A 115 -4.20 -4.84 -14.25
N LEU A 116 -4.32 -3.51 -14.15
CA LEU A 116 -4.31 -2.77 -12.89
C LEU A 116 -5.49 -3.14 -11.99
N VAL A 117 -6.71 -3.13 -12.53
CA VAL A 117 -7.94 -3.36 -11.76
C VAL A 117 -7.92 -4.72 -11.04
N PRO A 118 -7.75 -5.86 -11.72
CA PRO A 118 -7.70 -7.16 -11.03
C PRO A 118 -6.50 -7.28 -10.09
N ALA A 119 -5.33 -6.75 -10.47
CA ALA A 119 -4.16 -6.77 -9.60
C ALA A 119 -4.41 -6.06 -8.26
N LEU A 120 -5.03 -4.88 -8.30
CA LEU A 120 -5.36 -4.13 -7.10
C LEU A 120 -6.45 -4.83 -6.28
N LEU A 121 -7.52 -5.30 -6.91
CA LEU A 121 -8.62 -5.99 -6.21
C LEU A 121 -8.12 -7.25 -5.48
N ILE A 122 -7.33 -8.09 -6.15
CA ILE A 122 -6.79 -9.32 -5.57
C ILE A 122 -5.82 -8.97 -4.43
N ALA A 123 -4.93 -8.00 -4.64
CA ALA A 123 -3.93 -7.65 -3.64
C ALA A 123 -4.55 -7.05 -2.37
N VAL A 124 -5.57 -6.19 -2.52
CA VAL A 124 -6.34 -5.61 -1.42
C VAL A 124 -7.13 -6.70 -0.68
N ALA A 125 -7.79 -7.61 -1.39
CA ALA A 125 -8.51 -8.72 -0.78
C ALA A 125 -7.57 -9.63 0.03
N LEU A 126 -6.41 -9.99 -0.52
CA LEU A 126 -5.41 -10.79 0.20
C LEU A 126 -4.83 -10.05 1.41
N CYS A 127 -4.54 -8.75 1.27
CA CYS A 127 -4.07 -7.93 2.38
C CYS A 127 -5.09 -7.87 3.51
N GLN A 128 -6.37 -7.61 3.18
CA GLN A 128 -7.46 -7.61 4.15
C GLN A 128 -7.60 -8.98 4.82
N LEU A 129 -7.53 -10.06 4.04
CA LEU A 129 -7.70 -11.43 4.52
C LEU A 129 -6.63 -11.77 5.55
N ILE A 130 -5.37 -11.42 5.27
CA ILE A 130 -4.25 -11.70 6.17
C ILE A 130 -4.29 -10.76 7.38
N ALA A 131 -4.40 -9.45 7.18
CA ALA A 131 -4.32 -8.47 8.26
C ALA A 131 -5.53 -8.55 9.19
N GLN A 132 -6.75 -8.47 8.64
CA GLN A 132 -7.96 -8.55 9.46
C GLN A 132 -8.14 -9.97 10.00
N GLY A 133 -7.91 -11.00 9.17
CA GLY A 133 -8.13 -12.38 9.60
C GLY A 133 -7.22 -12.73 10.78
N SER A 134 -5.92 -12.46 10.67
CA SER A 134 -5.00 -12.69 11.79
C SER A 134 -5.41 -11.89 13.04
N PHE A 135 -5.80 -10.63 12.90
CA PHE A 135 -6.27 -9.83 14.03
C PHE A 135 -7.53 -10.41 14.68
N TYR A 136 -8.52 -10.79 13.88
CA TYR A 136 -9.80 -11.32 14.37
C TYR A 136 -9.64 -12.63 15.14
N TRP A 137 -8.75 -13.52 14.68
CA TRP A 137 -8.58 -14.85 15.27
C TRP A 137 -7.52 -14.92 16.39
N ILE A 138 -6.52 -14.04 16.38
CA ILE A 138 -5.37 -14.10 17.30
C ILE A 138 -5.45 -12.99 18.37
N SER A 139 -6.07 -11.85 18.09
CA SER A 139 -6.13 -10.75 19.04
C SER A 139 -7.10 -11.04 20.19
N ALA A 140 -6.75 -10.59 21.40
CA ALA A 140 -7.66 -10.59 22.54
C ALA A 140 -8.84 -9.61 22.38
N SER A 141 -8.82 -8.76 21.35
CA SER A 141 -9.87 -7.77 21.07
C SER A 141 -11.20 -8.39 20.63
N VAL A 142 -11.22 -9.67 20.24
CA VAL A 142 -12.43 -10.42 19.88
C VAL A 142 -12.59 -11.57 20.86
N SER A 143 -13.54 -11.45 21.79
CA SER A 143 -13.72 -12.43 22.88
C SER A 143 -14.24 -13.79 22.39
N GLU A 144 -15.10 -13.81 21.36
CA GLU A 144 -15.75 -15.01 20.84
C GLU A 144 -15.73 -15.02 19.29
N PRO A 145 -14.59 -15.38 18.67
CA PRO A 145 -14.46 -15.33 17.23
C PRO A 145 -15.28 -16.44 16.56
N THR A 146 -16.24 -16.04 15.72
CA THR A 146 -17.01 -16.93 14.84
C THR A 146 -16.69 -16.69 13.37
N LEU A 147 -16.88 -17.70 12.52
CA LEU A 147 -16.71 -17.56 11.05
C LEU A 147 -17.67 -16.52 10.45
N ALA A 148 -18.92 -16.49 10.92
CA ALA A 148 -19.92 -15.53 10.43
C ALA A 148 -19.55 -14.09 10.82
N GLY A 149 -19.11 -13.87 12.07
CA GLY A 149 -18.64 -12.56 12.54
C GLY A 149 -17.39 -12.10 11.79
N TRP A 150 -16.45 -13.02 11.52
CA TRP A 150 -15.25 -12.76 10.75
C TRP A 150 -15.59 -12.31 9.33
N PHE A 151 -16.47 -13.05 8.64
CA PHE A 151 -16.88 -12.76 7.28
C PHE A 151 -17.59 -11.41 7.18
N LYS A 152 -18.49 -11.11 8.13
CA LYS A 152 -19.15 -9.80 8.22
C LYS A 152 -18.13 -8.68 8.43
N ASN A 153 -17.22 -8.83 9.39
CA ASN A 153 -16.19 -7.82 9.63
C ASN A 153 -15.29 -7.63 8.39
N TYR A 154 -14.98 -8.72 7.68
CA TYR A 154 -14.14 -8.68 6.50
C TYR A 154 -14.80 -7.86 5.40
N SER A 155 -16.09 -8.11 5.11
CA SER A 155 -16.84 -7.42 4.07
C SER A 155 -17.15 -5.97 4.42
N ASP A 156 -17.45 -5.67 5.69
CA ASP A 156 -17.71 -4.30 6.16
C ASP A 156 -16.49 -3.39 5.95
N TRP A 157 -15.28 -3.92 6.16
CA TRP A 157 -14.03 -3.15 6.05
C TRP A 157 -13.35 -3.22 4.69
N LEU A 158 -13.57 -4.28 3.89
CA LEU A 158 -12.93 -4.44 2.59
C LEU A 158 -13.20 -3.24 1.66
N TRP A 159 -14.45 -2.77 1.60
CA TRP A 159 -14.84 -1.69 0.69
C TRP A 159 -14.20 -0.33 1.05
N PRO A 160 -14.23 0.14 2.31
CA PRO A 160 -13.49 1.32 2.73
C PRO A 160 -12.00 1.27 2.39
N TYR A 161 -11.32 0.15 2.71
CA TYR A 161 -9.88 0.01 2.43
C TYR A 161 -9.60 -0.02 0.92
N LEU A 162 -10.41 -0.73 0.14
CA LEU A 162 -10.31 -0.75 -1.31
C LEU A 162 -10.50 0.66 -1.89
N ARG A 163 -11.48 1.41 -1.40
CA ARG A 163 -11.75 2.78 -1.88
C ARG A 163 -10.57 3.71 -1.61
N SER A 164 -9.99 3.68 -0.40
CA SER A 164 -8.80 4.46 -0.09
C SER A 164 -7.64 4.08 -1.00
N ALA A 165 -7.33 2.78 -1.11
CA ALA A 165 -6.24 2.31 -1.95
C ALA A 165 -6.44 2.71 -3.42
N ALA A 166 -7.64 2.52 -3.96
CA ALA A 166 -7.99 2.86 -5.34
C ALA A 166 -7.86 4.36 -5.61
N LEU A 167 -8.22 5.24 -4.68
CA LEU A 167 -8.09 6.69 -4.85
C LEU A 167 -6.63 7.08 -5.10
N TYR A 168 -5.72 6.66 -4.22
CA TYR A 168 -4.29 6.98 -4.35
C TYR A 168 -3.64 6.29 -5.55
N VAL A 169 -4.00 5.04 -5.83
CA VAL A 169 -3.49 4.31 -7.01
C VAL A 169 -3.98 4.95 -8.31
N ALA A 170 -5.23 5.40 -8.38
CA ALA A 170 -5.76 6.12 -9.54
C ALA A 170 -5.03 7.45 -9.74
N ALA A 171 -4.78 8.21 -8.67
CA ALA A 171 -3.99 9.43 -8.75
C ALA A 171 -2.57 9.17 -9.27
N ALA A 172 -1.90 8.13 -8.76
CA ALA A 172 -0.58 7.72 -9.25
C ALA A 172 -0.62 7.28 -10.73
N ALA A 173 -1.67 6.56 -11.15
CA ALA A 173 -1.85 6.16 -12.54
C ALA A 173 -2.05 7.37 -13.47
N VAL A 174 -2.83 8.38 -13.06
CA VAL A 174 -2.99 9.62 -13.84
C VAL A 174 -1.65 10.34 -13.98
N ILE A 175 -0.89 10.46 -12.89
CA ILE A 175 0.46 11.07 -12.93
C ILE A 175 1.37 10.30 -13.89
N GLN A 176 1.35 8.96 -13.85
CA GLN A 176 2.14 8.11 -14.75
C GLN A 176 1.76 8.34 -16.21
N VAL A 177 0.46 8.39 -16.53
CA VAL A 177 -0.04 8.67 -17.88
C VAL A 177 0.45 10.04 -18.34
N VAL A 178 0.28 11.08 -17.53
CA VAL A 178 0.72 12.44 -17.87
C VAL A 178 2.23 12.50 -18.09
N ALA A 179 3.03 11.88 -17.21
CA ALA A 179 4.48 11.85 -17.34
C ALA A 179 4.94 11.16 -18.64
N GLU A 180 4.32 10.04 -19.02
CA GLU A 180 4.62 9.36 -20.28
C GLU A 180 4.21 10.19 -21.51
N ARG A 181 3.05 10.86 -21.44
CA ARG A 181 2.56 11.72 -22.53
C ARG A 181 3.42 12.97 -22.74
N LEU A 182 4.01 13.53 -21.68
CA LEU A 182 4.93 14.67 -21.77
C LEU A 182 6.33 14.26 -22.23
N ALA A 183 6.77 13.03 -21.94
CA ALA A 183 8.06 12.51 -22.38
C ALA A 183 8.07 12.07 -23.85
N ALA A 184 6.93 11.58 -24.38
CA ALA A 184 6.80 11.17 -25.78
C ALA A 184 7.14 12.27 -26.82
N PRO A 185 6.65 13.53 -26.71
CA PRO A 185 6.98 14.60 -27.66
C PRO A 185 8.47 14.99 -27.64
N HIS A 186 9.15 14.87 -26.50
CA HIS A 186 10.57 15.17 -26.39
C HIS A 186 11.45 14.13 -27.11
N ARG A 187 11.04 12.86 -27.12
CA ARG A 187 11.79 11.77 -27.77
C ARG A 187 11.70 11.83 -29.30
N GLN A 188 10.61 12.34 -29.87
CA GLN A 188 10.47 12.55 -31.32
C GLN A 188 11.32 13.73 -31.84
N ARG A 189 11.53 14.78 -31.04
CA ARG A 189 12.36 15.93 -31.43
C ARG A 189 13.87 15.69 -31.38
N GLN A 190 14.35 14.69 -30.64
CA GLN A 190 15.76 14.34 -30.58
C GLN A 190 16.20 13.29 -31.62
N ALA A 191 15.25 12.72 -32.35
CA ALA A 191 15.48 11.65 -33.33
C ALA A 191 15.34 12.12 -34.80
N GLY A 192 15.06 13.40 -35.04
CA GLY A 192 15.08 14.03 -36.36
C GLY A 192 16.14 15.12 -36.40
#